data_AF-A0A4Y1QMG0-F1
#
_entry.id   AF-A0A4Y1QMG0-F1
#
_cell.length_a   1.000
_cell.length_b   1.000
_cell.length_c   1.000
_cell.angle_alpha   90.00
_cell.angle_beta   90.00
_cell.angle_gamma   90.00
#
_symmetry.space_group_name_H-M   'P 1'
#
loop_
_entity.id
_entity.type
_entity.pdbx_description
1 polymer ?
#
loop_
_entity_poly.entity_id
_entity_poly.type
_entity_poly.pdbx_seq_one_letter_code
_entity_poly.pdbx_strand_id
1 'polypeptide(L)'
;MAGVPGANDVIGSSKNGISHHENSGSGHSKDVNSISSVSDTEGTEEVLEDDQQSDLRTLAELICFEEVPPKWYARLGEFSPLFKPSFSEIETECMEVFEKKKMETKKILGNFDGQISLSVEILRCESYFDPSCCGDYLCLSAHFIDENWELNNWVLHFCSISVSGPSDDSLHKYEDWGILRSLEDWGIENKISALTVKNDNCNNELVEFLKTHIQEKMELQLNSKLFCVYCCGEMISVMVQDAFDKIADIVHKVRQVYTFKTDYPMWFLKLLNLQEALKLWAQGNLSSRDVTHSRNVPSPEEWKKVEGVCKSVENIYKVTESEFFNETPLTPNVHLCRLLKLRKSLAKMSIDSDSFNRTVVEDMLKKFDKYWDDMFLLLAISAALDPRLKMRYIEFVCSEVKDWNGNSQVAVVFGAIHKLFDEYVVRFPLQYNQQFIHLNDHPKEKSDLDCYLEQPVLTPSLGFNELAWWKTASAKYPTLSQMARDFLAIPVSLATQSEAYYTVPKPADEHIVCLKPDLMNALMCTRSWV
;
A
#
# COMPACT_ATOMS: atom_id res chain seq x y z
N MET A 1 16.51 8.81 -39.81
CA MET A 1 15.52 9.82 -40.22
C MET A 1 14.98 10.45 -38.95
N ALA A 2 15.02 11.79 -38.87
CA ALA A 2 14.52 12.71 -37.83
C ALA A 2 15.13 12.54 -36.41
N GLY A 3 15.72 13.54 -35.73
CA GLY A 3 15.84 14.98 -36.00
C GLY A 3 15.32 15.79 -34.80
N VAL A 4 16.21 16.19 -33.91
CA VAL A 4 16.00 17.09 -32.75
C VAL A 4 15.82 18.54 -33.22
N PRO A 5 15.03 19.39 -32.55
CA PRO A 5 15.18 20.83 -32.67
C PRO A 5 15.74 21.45 -31.37
N GLY A 6 16.87 22.13 -31.53
CA GLY A 6 17.43 23.11 -30.60
C GLY A 6 17.01 24.54 -30.96
N ALA A 7 17.10 25.39 -29.95
CA ALA A 7 16.82 26.82 -29.96
C ALA A 7 17.64 27.62 -30.98
N ASN A 8 17.12 28.80 -31.36
CA ASN A 8 17.93 29.96 -31.74
C ASN A 8 17.19 31.27 -31.42
N ASP A 9 17.93 32.14 -30.74
CA ASP A 9 17.71 33.56 -30.53
C ASP A 9 17.67 34.37 -31.84
N VAL A 10 17.22 35.64 -31.77
CA VAL A 10 18.04 36.84 -32.10
C VAL A 10 17.15 38.12 -32.07
N ILE A 11 17.39 38.93 -31.03
CA ILE A 11 17.74 40.36 -30.97
C ILE A 11 17.29 41.31 -32.12
N GLY A 12 16.75 42.48 -31.74
CA GLY A 12 16.73 43.68 -32.60
C GLY A 12 16.24 44.96 -31.92
N SER A 13 17.18 45.75 -31.38
CA SER A 13 17.01 47.09 -30.78
C SER A 13 16.56 48.20 -31.74
N SER A 14 15.89 49.26 -31.24
CA SER A 14 16.30 50.67 -31.44
C SER A 14 15.39 51.72 -30.79
N LYS A 15 16.05 52.79 -30.31
CA LYS A 15 15.52 54.05 -29.75
C LYS A 15 15.06 55.03 -30.85
N ASN A 16 14.07 55.89 -30.55
CA ASN A 16 14.18 57.38 -30.55
C ASN A 16 12.80 58.09 -30.54
N GLY A 17 12.53 58.88 -29.48
CA GLY A 17 12.42 60.34 -29.51
C GLY A 17 11.18 61.10 -30.07
N ILE A 18 10.74 62.11 -29.28
CA ILE A 18 10.07 63.40 -29.63
C ILE A 18 8.52 63.31 -29.71
N SER A 19 7.64 64.19 -29.18
CA SER A 19 7.68 65.60 -28.72
C SER A 19 6.55 65.94 -27.70
N HIS A 20 6.88 66.86 -26.79
CA HIS A 20 6.11 67.99 -26.21
C HIS A 20 4.58 68.10 -26.32
N HIS A 21 3.94 68.41 -25.18
CA HIS A 21 3.12 69.64 -25.05
C HIS A 21 3.14 70.19 -23.61
N GLU A 22 3.30 71.51 -23.53
CA GLU A 22 3.44 72.36 -22.34
C GLU A 22 2.10 72.63 -21.64
N ASN A 23 2.11 72.87 -20.32
CA ASN A 23 1.56 74.12 -19.78
C ASN A 23 1.94 74.38 -18.30
N SER A 24 2.86 75.35 -18.13
CA SER A 24 2.85 76.52 -17.23
C SER A 24 2.20 76.51 -15.83
N GLY A 25 2.98 77.02 -14.86
CA GLY A 25 2.52 77.88 -13.74
C GLY A 25 3.01 77.42 -12.35
N SER A 26 4.25 77.67 -11.91
CA SER A 26 4.75 78.87 -11.20
C SER A 26 3.97 79.29 -9.94
N GLY A 27 4.59 79.13 -8.76
CA GLY A 27 4.20 79.84 -7.54
C GLY A 27 5.00 79.41 -6.29
N HIS A 28 5.99 80.22 -5.90
CA HIS A 28 6.73 80.11 -4.65
C HIS A 28 5.87 80.38 -3.39
N SER A 29 6.22 79.71 -2.28
CA SER A 29 6.50 80.32 -0.95
C SER A 29 5.80 79.65 0.24
N LYS A 30 6.65 79.04 1.09
CA LYS A 30 6.75 79.14 2.56
C LYS A 30 5.59 78.75 3.50
N ASP A 31 6.05 78.04 4.53
CA ASP A 31 5.66 78.04 5.94
C ASP A 31 4.45 77.20 6.39
N VAL A 32 4.81 76.07 7.02
CA VAL A 32 4.42 75.62 8.37
C VAL A 32 2.95 75.85 8.74
N ASN A 33 2.20 74.74 8.80
CA ASN A 33 1.45 74.41 10.01
C ASN A 33 1.16 72.91 10.11
N SER A 34 1.51 72.40 11.29
CA SER A 34 1.27 71.09 11.86
C SER A 34 -0.19 70.64 11.81
N ILE A 35 -0.43 69.41 11.33
CA ILE A 35 -1.60 68.60 11.69
C ILE A 35 -1.09 67.23 12.13
N SER A 36 -1.32 66.97 13.42
CA SER A 36 -1.31 65.72 14.19
C SER A 36 -0.90 64.42 13.48
N SER A 37 0.18 63.84 13.98
CA SER A 37 0.41 62.38 14.00
C SER A 37 -0.74 61.69 14.74
N VAL A 38 -1.55 60.94 14.01
CA VAL A 38 -2.34 59.83 14.56
C VAL A 38 -1.74 58.55 13.96
N SER A 39 -1.48 57.61 14.85
CA SER A 39 -0.83 56.33 14.64
C SER A 39 -1.63 55.42 13.72
N ASP A 40 -1.13 55.18 12.51
CA ASP A 40 -1.51 54.06 11.63
C ASP A 40 -0.55 52.86 11.78
N THR A 41 0.26 52.81 12.86
CA THR A 41 1.25 51.74 13.07
C THR A 41 0.62 50.43 13.54
N GLU A 42 -0.43 50.47 14.39
CA GLU A 42 -1.12 49.26 14.85
C GLU A 42 -1.80 48.52 13.69
N GLY A 43 -2.48 49.25 12.79
CA GLY A 43 -3.15 48.63 11.64
C GLY A 43 -2.20 48.08 10.57
N THR A 44 -0.94 48.55 10.52
CA THR A 44 0.08 47.96 9.63
C THR A 44 0.83 46.78 10.26
N GLU A 45 1.05 46.79 11.57
CA GLU A 45 1.67 45.65 12.27
C GLU A 45 0.69 44.46 12.32
N GLU A 46 -0.60 44.72 12.62
CA GLU A 46 -1.64 43.67 12.69
C GLU A 46 -1.88 43.02 11.31
N VAL A 47 -1.87 43.81 10.22
CA VAL A 47 -1.97 43.27 8.84
C VAL A 47 -0.72 42.49 8.41
N LEU A 48 0.47 42.93 8.83
CA LEU A 48 1.71 42.20 8.53
C LEU A 48 1.84 40.91 9.33
N GLU A 49 1.35 40.87 10.58
CA GLU A 49 1.30 39.66 11.41
C GLU A 49 0.27 38.65 10.86
N ASP A 50 -0.92 39.11 10.43
CA ASP A 50 -1.93 38.27 9.78
C ASP A 50 -1.42 37.68 8.45
N ASP A 51 -0.71 38.47 7.63
CA ASP A 51 -0.10 38.00 6.38
C ASP A 51 1.00 36.95 6.64
N GLN A 52 1.84 37.14 7.67
CA GLN A 52 2.87 36.16 8.04
C GLN A 52 2.30 34.86 8.59
N GLN A 53 1.23 34.92 9.40
CA GLN A 53 0.55 33.73 9.91
C GLN A 53 -0.16 32.97 8.78
N SER A 54 -0.73 33.68 7.80
CA SER A 54 -1.30 33.09 6.58
C SER A 54 -0.24 32.37 5.74
N ASP A 55 0.94 32.97 5.57
CA ASP A 55 2.08 32.35 4.87
C ASP A 55 2.59 31.11 5.61
N LEU A 56 2.65 31.14 6.94
CA LEU A 56 3.02 30.00 7.78
C LEU A 56 2.03 28.85 7.66
N ARG A 57 0.73 29.15 7.69
CA ARG A 57 -0.32 28.15 7.47
C ARG A 57 -0.23 27.52 6.09
N THR A 58 -0.03 28.33 5.05
CA THR A 58 0.15 27.83 3.67
C THR A 58 1.36 26.91 3.55
N LEU A 59 2.47 27.28 4.19
CA LEU A 59 3.66 26.45 4.25
C LEU A 59 3.41 25.13 5.00
N ALA A 60 2.75 25.17 6.15
CA ALA A 60 2.42 23.98 6.92
C ALA A 60 1.49 23.03 6.15
N GLU A 61 0.48 23.56 5.45
CA GLU A 61 -0.39 22.78 4.56
C GLU A 61 0.42 22.09 3.45
N LEU A 62 1.35 22.81 2.81
CA LEU A 62 2.24 22.21 1.81
C LEU A 62 3.07 21.06 2.40
N ILE A 63 3.63 21.25 3.60
CA ILE A 63 4.44 20.23 4.29
C ILE A 63 3.60 19.00 4.66
N CYS A 64 2.38 19.21 5.16
CA CYS A 64 1.44 18.17 5.58
C CYS A 64 0.86 17.38 4.42
N PHE A 65 0.66 17.99 3.26
CA PHE A 65 -0.07 17.36 2.15
C PHE A 65 0.82 16.86 1.02
N GLU A 66 2.02 17.42 0.86
CA GLU A 66 2.93 17.04 -0.23
C GLU A 66 4.12 16.19 0.25
N GLU A 67 4.63 15.33 -0.63
CA GLU A 67 5.90 14.62 -0.44
C GLU A 67 7.10 15.54 -0.71
N VAL A 68 7.20 16.64 0.03
CA VAL A 68 8.35 17.55 -0.07
C VAL A 68 9.52 16.97 0.72
N PRO A 69 10.69 16.74 0.09
CA PRO A 69 11.87 16.26 0.83
C PRO A 69 12.25 17.27 1.91
N PRO A 70 12.48 16.86 3.17
CA PRO A 70 12.68 17.81 4.28
C PRO A 70 13.85 18.78 4.13
N LYS A 71 14.84 18.47 3.29
CA LYS A 71 15.90 19.42 2.88
C LYS A 71 15.38 20.66 2.13
N TRP A 72 14.19 20.60 1.55
CA TRP A 72 13.51 21.76 0.94
C TRP A 72 12.90 22.67 2.01
N TYR A 73 12.52 22.16 3.19
CA TYR A 73 12.02 22.98 4.29
C TYR A 73 13.03 24.06 4.69
N ALA A 74 14.33 23.71 4.71
CA ALA A 74 15.42 24.64 5.00
C ALA A 74 15.68 25.67 3.88
N ARG A 75 15.26 25.41 2.64
CA ARG A 75 15.41 26.32 1.49
C ARG A 75 14.22 27.24 1.29
N LEU A 76 13.11 27.02 2.00
CA LEU A 76 11.91 27.86 1.86
C LEU A 76 12.15 29.31 2.33
N GLY A 77 13.05 29.51 3.30
CA GLY A 77 13.53 30.84 3.72
C GLY A 77 14.36 31.60 2.66
N GLU A 78 14.65 30.99 1.51
CA GLU A 78 15.28 31.66 0.35
C GLU A 78 14.25 32.34 -0.56
N PHE A 79 12.96 31.98 -0.50
CA PHE A 79 11.92 32.52 -1.38
C PHE A 79 11.31 33.85 -0.90
N SER A 80 11.48 34.21 0.38
CA SER A 80 11.08 35.50 0.91
C SER A 80 12.10 36.02 1.94
N PRO A 81 12.73 37.19 1.72
CA PRO A 81 13.70 37.76 2.67
C PRO A 81 13.10 38.10 4.04
N LEU A 82 11.79 38.31 4.11
CA LEU A 82 11.05 38.78 5.28
C LEU A 82 10.30 37.65 6.02
N PHE A 83 10.11 36.48 5.39
CA PHE A 83 9.43 35.33 5.98
C PHE A 83 10.43 34.20 6.25
N LYS A 84 10.85 34.08 7.52
CA LYS A 84 11.85 33.09 7.98
C LYS A 84 11.35 32.40 9.25
N PRO A 85 10.33 31.54 9.13
CA PRO A 85 9.79 30.84 10.29
C PRO A 85 10.84 29.90 10.89
N SER A 86 10.85 29.79 12.21
CA SER A 86 11.62 28.79 12.93
C SER A 86 11.01 27.40 12.74
N PHE A 87 11.81 26.36 12.93
CA PHE A 87 11.31 24.98 12.86
C PHE A 87 10.19 24.71 13.87
N SER A 88 10.25 25.34 15.05
CA SER A 88 9.23 25.17 16.10
C SER A 88 7.89 25.80 15.72
N GLU A 89 7.91 26.94 15.02
CA GLU A 89 6.68 27.58 14.51
C GLU A 89 6.05 26.73 13.42
N ILE A 90 6.86 26.21 12.48
CA ILE A 90 6.39 25.28 11.44
C ILE A 90 5.80 24.02 12.06
N GLU A 91 6.49 23.41 13.03
CA GLU A 91 6.02 22.19 13.72
C GLU A 91 4.67 22.43 14.41
N THR A 92 4.53 23.54 15.11
CA THR A 92 3.27 23.91 15.78
C THR A 92 2.15 24.07 14.77
N GLU A 93 2.39 24.80 13.68
CA GLU A 93 1.39 25.01 12.64
C GLU A 93 1.01 23.71 11.92
N CYS A 94 1.97 22.83 11.65
CA CYS A 94 1.71 21.50 11.08
C CYS A 94 0.80 20.66 11.98
N MET A 95 1.01 20.72 13.30
CA MET A 95 0.15 20.03 14.26
C MET A 95 -1.27 20.61 14.29
N GLU A 96 -1.44 21.93 14.16
CA GLU A 96 -2.77 22.54 14.05
C GLU A 96 -3.50 22.10 12.77
N VAL A 97 -2.80 22.09 11.62
CA VAL A 97 -3.34 21.59 10.35
C VAL A 97 -3.74 20.12 10.48
N PHE A 98 -2.90 19.30 11.10
CA PHE A 98 -3.18 17.89 11.36
C PHE A 98 -4.42 17.70 12.22
N GLU A 99 -4.54 18.36 13.37
CA GLU A 99 -5.70 18.19 14.26
C GLU A 99 -7.00 18.65 13.60
N LYS A 100 -6.97 19.75 12.85
CA LYS A 100 -8.12 20.21 12.06
C LYS A 100 -8.53 19.14 11.05
N LYS A 101 -7.60 18.65 10.25
CA LYS A 101 -7.89 17.64 9.22
C LYS A 101 -8.32 16.31 9.85
N LYS A 102 -7.71 15.89 10.96
CA LYS A 102 -8.09 14.68 11.71
C LYS A 102 -9.54 14.73 12.16
N MET A 103 -10.02 15.88 12.65
CA MET A 103 -11.44 16.05 13.02
C MET A 103 -12.37 15.87 11.82
N GLU A 104 -12.02 16.43 10.66
CA GLU A 104 -12.78 16.29 9.40
C GLU A 104 -12.81 14.82 8.95
N THR A 105 -11.64 14.18 8.87
CA THR A 105 -11.46 12.77 8.50
C THR A 105 -12.21 11.84 9.46
N LYS A 106 -12.14 12.09 10.77
CA LYS A 106 -12.86 11.31 11.78
C LYS A 106 -14.37 11.39 11.61
N LYS A 107 -14.89 12.56 11.21
CA LYS A 107 -16.32 12.72 10.88
C LYS A 107 -16.70 11.90 9.64
N ILE A 108 -15.85 11.87 8.61
CA ILE A 108 -16.08 11.06 7.40
C ILE A 108 -16.13 9.57 7.77
N LEU A 109 -15.11 9.06 8.46
CA LEU A 109 -15.06 7.65 8.88
C LEU A 109 -16.18 7.29 9.86
N GLY A 110 -16.54 8.20 10.78
CA GLY A 110 -17.66 8.00 11.72
C GLY A 110 -19.01 7.90 11.01
N ASN A 111 -19.24 8.69 9.96
CA ASN A 111 -20.47 8.66 9.17
C ASN A 111 -20.49 7.62 8.05
N PHE A 112 -19.34 7.02 7.72
CA PHE A 112 -19.22 6.03 6.65
C PHE A 112 -20.12 4.81 6.92
N ASP A 113 -21.10 4.59 6.05
CA ASP A 113 -22.03 3.47 6.13
C ASP A 113 -21.50 2.27 5.33
N GLY A 114 -20.50 1.60 5.89
CA GLY A 114 -19.82 0.48 5.27
C GLY A 114 -18.76 -0.10 6.18
N GLN A 115 -17.99 -1.04 5.65
CA GLN A 115 -16.91 -1.66 6.40
C GLN A 115 -15.55 -1.17 5.95
N ILE A 116 -14.61 -1.19 6.90
CA ILE A 116 -13.23 -0.76 6.71
C ILE A 116 -12.34 -2.00 6.78
N SER A 117 -11.43 -2.13 5.82
CA SER A 117 -10.34 -3.09 5.89
C SER A 117 -9.09 -2.39 6.41
N LEU A 118 -8.34 -3.02 7.28
CA LEU A 118 -7.06 -2.49 7.78
C LEU A 118 -5.89 -3.10 7.03
N SER A 119 -4.78 -2.39 6.97
CA SER A 119 -3.48 -2.97 6.69
C SER A 119 -2.46 -2.53 7.73
N VAL A 120 -1.58 -3.45 8.12
CA VAL A 120 -0.42 -3.17 8.97
C VAL A 120 0.84 -3.41 8.16
N GLU A 121 1.60 -2.34 7.94
CA GLU A 121 2.91 -2.42 7.31
C GLU A 121 4.02 -2.10 8.31
N ILE A 122 4.99 -3.00 8.44
CA ILE A 122 6.23 -2.72 9.16
C ILE A 122 7.27 -2.18 8.18
N LEU A 123 7.73 -0.95 8.41
CA LEU A 123 8.83 -0.32 7.72
C LEU A 123 10.08 -0.39 8.60
N ARG A 124 11.27 -0.48 7.99
CA ARG A 124 12.53 -0.47 8.71
C ARG A 124 13.41 0.68 8.26
N CYS A 125 13.97 1.42 9.20
CA CYS A 125 15.03 2.38 8.92
C CYS A 125 16.36 1.84 9.42
N GLU A 126 17.38 1.88 8.56
CA GLU A 126 18.78 1.65 8.92
C GLU A 126 19.56 2.90 8.50
N SER A 127 19.44 3.96 9.31
CA SER A 127 20.12 5.22 9.06
C SER A 127 21.58 5.16 9.52
N TYR A 128 22.48 5.53 8.61
CA TYR A 128 23.89 5.78 8.96
C TYR A 128 24.11 7.20 9.51
N PHE A 129 23.17 8.12 9.27
CA PHE A 129 23.28 9.53 9.62
C PHE A 129 22.75 9.81 11.03
N ASP A 130 21.65 9.17 11.42
CA ASP A 130 21.06 9.26 12.75
C ASP A 130 20.67 7.86 13.28
N PRO A 131 21.54 7.23 14.09
CA PRO A 131 21.27 5.92 14.68
C PRO A 131 20.05 5.87 15.59
N SER A 132 19.55 7.02 16.08
CA SER A 132 18.35 7.05 16.93
C SER A 132 17.06 6.73 16.16
N CYS A 133 17.12 6.84 14.82
CA CYS A 133 16.02 6.53 13.92
C CYS A 133 16.11 5.10 13.38
N CYS A 134 17.15 4.34 13.75
CA CYS A 134 17.26 2.94 13.36
C CYS A 134 16.23 2.11 14.13
N GLY A 135 15.37 1.41 13.41
CA GLY A 135 14.34 0.59 14.03
C GLY A 135 13.20 0.23 13.09
N ASP A 136 12.19 -0.40 13.69
CA ASP A 136 10.95 -0.74 13.02
C ASP A 136 9.89 0.31 13.28
N TYR A 137 9.07 0.56 12.28
CA TYR A 137 8.00 1.51 12.30
C TYR A 137 6.73 0.84 11.81
N LEU A 138 5.64 1.00 12.55
CA LEU A 138 4.33 0.54 12.16
C LEU A 138 3.61 1.63 11.37
N CYS A 139 3.03 1.25 10.24
CA CYS A 139 2.03 2.01 9.51
C CYS A 139 0.70 1.26 9.53
N LEU A 140 -0.29 1.81 10.23
CA LEU A 140 -1.68 1.34 10.22
C LEU A 140 -2.49 2.17 9.23
N SER A 141 -3.11 1.52 8.25
CA SER A 141 -3.95 2.20 7.26
C SER A 141 -5.35 1.58 7.18
N ALA A 142 -6.34 2.44 6.92
CA ALA A 142 -7.72 2.08 6.62
C ALA A 142 -7.97 2.14 5.11
N HIS A 143 -8.59 1.07 4.61
CA HIS A 143 -8.96 0.89 3.22
C HIS A 143 -10.47 0.77 3.11
N PHE A 144 -11.05 1.64 2.31
CA PHE A 144 -12.48 1.66 2.06
C PHE A 144 -12.75 2.30 0.69
N ILE A 145 -13.92 2.01 0.12
CA ILE A 145 -14.40 2.68 -1.08
C ILE A 145 -15.51 3.63 -0.67
N ASP A 146 -15.38 4.90 -1.03
CA ASP A 146 -16.30 5.96 -0.63
C ASP A 146 -17.61 5.96 -1.45
N GLU A 147 -18.47 6.95 -1.20
CA GLU A 147 -19.72 7.13 -1.94
C GLU A 147 -19.52 7.46 -3.43
N ASN A 148 -18.35 8.02 -3.78
CA ASN A 148 -17.98 8.31 -5.15
C ASN A 148 -17.45 7.07 -5.91
N TRP A 149 -17.28 5.95 -5.21
CA TRP A 149 -16.64 4.71 -5.68
C TRP A 149 -15.14 4.88 -5.94
N GLU A 150 -14.49 5.71 -5.13
CA GLU A 150 -13.05 5.89 -5.12
C GLU A 150 -12.43 5.07 -3.98
N LEU A 151 -11.39 4.30 -4.32
CA LEU A 151 -10.64 3.51 -3.35
C LEU A 151 -9.73 4.45 -2.56
N ASN A 152 -9.93 4.49 -1.25
CA ASN A 152 -9.16 5.29 -0.31
C ASN A 152 -8.23 4.40 0.52
N ASN A 153 -7.00 4.85 0.72
CA ASN A 153 -6.01 4.25 1.63
C ASN A 153 -5.50 5.34 2.57
N TRP A 154 -6.11 5.42 3.75
CA TRP A 154 -5.83 6.47 4.74
C TRP A 154 -5.00 5.92 5.88
N VAL A 155 -3.81 6.46 6.08
CA VAL A 155 -2.97 6.19 7.24
C VAL A 155 -3.66 6.75 8.48
N LEU A 156 -3.88 5.87 9.47
CA LEU A 156 -4.53 6.19 10.73
C LEU A 156 -3.53 6.40 11.87
N HIS A 157 -2.42 5.66 11.80
CA HIS A 157 -1.38 5.71 12.81
C HIS A 157 -0.03 5.31 12.23
N PHE A 158 1.01 6.07 12.57
CA PHE A 158 2.38 5.76 12.25
C PHE A 158 3.27 5.96 13.48
N CYS A 159 3.94 4.90 13.94
CA CYS A 159 4.71 4.94 15.18
C CYS A 159 5.98 4.08 15.11
N SER A 160 6.97 4.40 15.95
CA SER A 160 8.14 3.56 16.14
C SER A 160 7.79 2.38 17.04
N ILE A 161 8.21 1.17 16.65
CA ILE A 161 8.13 -0.04 17.45
C ILE A 161 9.43 -0.13 18.25
N SER A 162 9.44 0.40 19.46
CA SER A 162 10.54 0.18 20.38
C SER A 162 10.44 -1.25 20.93
N VAL A 163 11.35 -2.13 20.48
CA VAL A 163 11.55 -3.40 21.18
C VAL A 163 12.17 -3.05 22.53
N SER A 164 11.35 -3.05 23.59
CA SER A 164 11.87 -2.98 24.95
C SER A 164 12.97 -4.04 25.09
N GLY A 165 14.17 -3.58 25.45
CA GLY A 165 15.34 -4.44 25.57
C GLY A 165 15.13 -5.58 26.57
N PRO A 166 16.09 -6.52 26.70
CA PRO A 166 15.95 -7.73 27.52
C PRO A 166 16.04 -7.45 29.04
N SER A 167 15.44 -6.37 29.52
CA SER A 167 15.44 -5.95 30.91
C SER A 167 14.07 -5.40 31.32
N ASP A 168 13.02 -6.22 31.25
CA ASP A 168 12.15 -6.36 32.41
C ASP A 168 11.33 -7.65 32.32
N ASP A 169 11.36 -8.40 33.41
CA ASP A 169 10.66 -9.68 33.61
C ASP A 169 9.19 -9.40 33.98
N SER A 170 8.51 -8.60 33.15
CA SER A 170 7.12 -8.22 33.36
C SER A 170 6.21 -8.77 32.26
N LEU A 171 5.10 -9.32 32.72
CA LEU A 171 4.15 -10.19 32.05
C LEU A 171 3.23 -9.43 31.05
N HIS A 172 3.77 -8.53 30.22
CA HIS A 172 3.03 -7.70 29.24
C HIS A 172 3.69 -7.72 27.86
N LYS A 173 3.98 -8.90 27.32
CA LYS A 173 4.83 -9.07 26.15
C LYS A 173 4.16 -8.89 24.78
N TYR A 174 3.02 -8.22 24.71
CA TYR A 174 2.33 -7.91 23.46
C TYR A 174 1.61 -6.58 23.58
N GLU A 175 2.33 -5.50 23.33
CA GLU A 175 1.69 -4.24 22.98
C GLU A 175 1.14 -4.42 21.57
N ASP A 176 -0.14 -4.14 21.36
CA ASP A 176 -0.81 -4.06 20.06
C ASP A 176 -0.28 -2.91 19.20
N TRP A 177 0.89 -2.37 19.54
CA TRP A 177 1.55 -1.22 18.97
C TRP A 177 0.65 0.02 18.87
N GLY A 178 -0.32 0.13 19.79
CA GLY A 178 -1.29 1.23 19.83
C GLY A 178 -2.40 1.13 18.79
N ILE A 179 -2.54 -0.01 18.09
CA ILE A 179 -3.57 -0.21 17.06
C ILE A 179 -4.98 -0.08 17.65
N LEU A 180 -5.31 -0.79 18.73
CA LEU A 180 -6.67 -0.75 19.30
C LEU A 180 -7.00 0.64 19.84
N ARG A 181 -6.04 1.29 20.52
CA ARG A 181 -6.21 2.68 20.97
C ARG A 181 -6.45 3.61 19.78
N SER A 182 -5.74 3.42 18.67
CA SER A 182 -5.98 4.17 17.44
C SER A 182 -7.41 3.95 16.93
N LEU A 183 -7.86 2.69 16.84
CA LEU A 183 -9.22 2.37 16.39
C LEU A 183 -10.30 3.03 17.27
N GLU A 184 -10.12 3.03 18.59
CA GLU A 184 -10.98 3.72 19.56
C GLU A 184 -10.93 5.25 19.39
N ASP A 185 -9.72 5.80 19.21
CA ASP A 185 -9.51 7.23 18.96
C ASP A 185 -10.17 7.67 17.65
N TRP A 186 -10.29 6.78 16.65
CA TRP A 186 -11.01 7.01 15.41
C TRP A 186 -12.52 6.72 15.54
N GLY A 187 -12.93 5.89 16.50
CA GLY A 187 -14.32 5.48 16.71
C GLY A 187 -14.83 4.55 15.60
N ILE A 188 -13.96 3.65 15.11
CA ILE A 188 -14.24 2.76 13.97
C ILE A 188 -14.11 1.28 14.32
N GLU A 189 -13.90 0.90 15.59
CA GLU A 189 -13.72 -0.49 16.01
C GLU A 189 -14.87 -1.41 15.59
N ASN A 190 -16.09 -0.88 15.46
CA ASN A 190 -17.29 -1.59 15.03
C ASN A 190 -17.49 -1.63 13.51
N LYS A 191 -16.52 -1.16 12.72
CA LYS A 191 -16.57 -1.15 11.25
C LYS A 191 -15.52 -2.06 10.60
N ILE A 192 -14.60 -2.62 11.39
CA ILE A 192 -13.46 -3.38 10.86
C ILE A 192 -13.90 -4.77 10.39
N SER A 193 -13.59 -5.11 9.14
CA SER A 193 -13.97 -6.39 8.51
C SER A 193 -12.80 -7.33 8.24
N ALA A 194 -11.65 -6.76 7.90
CA ALA A 194 -10.44 -7.49 7.50
C ALA A 194 -9.18 -6.73 7.96
N LEU A 195 -8.09 -7.47 8.05
CA LEU A 195 -6.76 -7.02 8.42
C LEU A 195 -5.75 -7.69 7.49
N THR A 196 -5.04 -6.85 6.73
CA THR A 196 -3.95 -7.28 5.86
C THR A 196 -2.63 -7.12 6.59
N VAL A 197 -1.88 -8.22 6.70
CA VAL A 197 -0.58 -8.25 7.41
C VAL A 197 0.54 -8.75 6.51
N LYS A 198 1.79 -8.53 6.94
CA LYS A 198 2.96 -9.16 6.33
C LYS A 198 3.01 -10.65 6.68
N ASN A 199 3.62 -11.44 5.81
CA ASN A 199 3.64 -12.90 5.89
C ASN A 199 4.71 -13.47 6.82
N ASP A 200 4.97 -12.81 7.95
CA ASP A 200 5.93 -13.25 8.97
C ASP A 200 5.25 -14.01 10.13
N ASN A 201 6.04 -14.81 10.86
CA ASN A 201 5.52 -15.61 11.98
C ASN A 201 5.11 -14.75 13.20
N CYS A 202 5.61 -13.52 13.32
CA CYS A 202 5.33 -12.64 14.45
C CYS A 202 3.92 -12.05 14.38
N ASN A 203 3.38 -11.88 13.16
CA ASN A 203 2.04 -11.32 12.96
C ASN A 203 0.90 -12.25 13.39
N ASN A 204 1.12 -13.56 13.54
CA ASN A 204 0.03 -14.48 13.91
C ASN A 204 -0.55 -14.19 15.31
N GLU A 205 0.30 -13.84 16.28
CA GLU A 205 -0.14 -13.50 17.63
C GLU A 205 -0.86 -12.15 17.66
N LEU A 206 -0.35 -11.15 16.95
CA LEU A 206 -1.00 -9.85 16.77
C LEU A 206 -2.37 -9.98 16.09
N VAL A 207 -2.45 -10.76 15.01
CA VAL A 207 -3.70 -10.98 14.27
C VAL A 207 -4.76 -11.61 15.17
N GLU A 208 -4.42 -12.66 15.90
CA GLU A 208 -5.39 -13.30 16.82
C GLU A 208 -5.76 -12.38 18.00
N PHE A 209 -4.81 -11.58 18.50
CA PHE A 209 -5.10 -10.56 19.52
C PHE A 209 -6.09 -9.52 19.01
N LEU A 210 -5.82 -8.88 17.86
CA LEU A 210 -6.70 -7.86 17.27
C LEU A 210 -8.06 -8.43 16.89
N LYS A 211 -8.08 -9.62 16.29
CA LYS A 211 -9.30 -10.34 15.93
C LYS A 211 -10.19 -10.58 17.15
N THR A 212 -9.62 -11.04 18.26
CA THR A 212 -10.38 -11.28 19.50
C THR A 212 -11.04 -9.99 20.00
N HIS A 213 -10.30 -8.89 20.07
CA HIS A 213 -10.82 -7.60 20.54
C HIS A 213 -11.88 -7.00 19.59
N ILE A 214 -11.67 -7.11 18.28
CA ILE A 214 -12.65 -6.65 17.29
C ILE A 214 -13.92 -7.49 17.36
N GLN A 215 -13.81 -8.82 17.56
CA GLN A 215 -14.95 -9.71 17.72
C GLN A 215 -15.83 -9.37 18.93
N GLU A 216 -15.25 -8.81 20.00
CA GLU A 216 -16.01 -8.34 21.16
C GLU A 216 -16.86 -7.10 20.84
N LYS A 217 -16.43 -6.29 19.87
CA LYS A 217 -17.12 -5.06 19.45
C LYS A 217 -18.11 -5.29 18.31
N MET A 218 -17.79 -6.20 17.40
CA MET A 218 -18.61 -6.56 16.25
C MET A 218 -18.45 -8.03 15.88
N GLU A 219 -19.57 -8.72 15.63
CA GLU A 219 -19.52 -10.07 15.07
C GLU A 219 -18.90 -10.04 13.65
N LEU A 220 -17.71 -10.61 13.53
CA LEU A 220 -16.99 -10.74 12.25
C LEU A 220 -17.70 -11.74 11.33
N GLN A 221 -17.77 -11.39 10.04
CA GLN A 221 -18.49 -12.18 9.05
C GLN A 221 -17.93 -13.58 8.88
N LEU A 222 -18.83 -14.51 8.54
CA LEU A 222 -18.49 -15.93 8.33
C LEU A 222 -17.66 -16.53 9.48
N ASN A 223 -17.89 -16.08 10.71
CA ASN A 223 -17.14 -16.45 11.90
C ASN A 223 -15.64 -16.13 11.77
N SER A 224 -15.29 -14.92 11.33
CA SER A 224 -13.91 -14.41 11.17
C SER A 224 -13.04 -15.07 10.11
N LYS A 225 -13.58 -15.96 9.27
CA LYS A 225 -12.83 -16.66 8.22
C LYS A 225 -12.23 -15.74 7.15
N LEU A 226 -12.72 -14.52 7.04
CA LEU A 226 -12.27 -13.54 6.06
C LEU A 226 -11.37 -12.46 6.67
N PHE A 227 -11.09 -12.55 7.97
CA PHE A 227 -10.47 -11.44 8.71
C PHE A 227 -8.98 -11.28 8.37
N CYS A 228 -8.22 -12.37 8.30
CA CYS A 228 -6.78 -12.30 8.01
C CYS A 228 -6.53 -12.35 6.50
N VAL A 229 -5.76 -11.38 5.99
CA VAL A 229 -5.38 -11.26 4.59
C VAL A 229 -3.86 -11.19 4.48
N TYR A 230 -3.29 -12.01 3.62
CA TYR A 230 -1.85 -12.05 3.39
C TYR A 230 -1.48 -11.26 2.13
N CYS A 231 -0.45 -10.40 2.22
CA CYS A 231 0.02 -9.63 1.07
C CYS A 231 0.64 -10.55 0.00
N CYS A 232 0.14 -10.48 -1.24
CA CYS A 232 0.65 -11.31 -2.35
C CYS A 232 2.13 -11.07 -2.67
N GLY A 233 2.56 -9.81 -2.67
CA GLY A 233 3.97 -9.47 -2.93
C GLY A 233 4.89 -10.10 -1.88
N GLU A 234 4.49 -10.04 -0.61
CA GLU A 234 5.24 -10.60 0.50
C GLU A 234 5.26 -12.13 0.47
N MET A 235 4.12 -12.75 0.15
CA MET A 235 4.02 -14.20 -0.06
C MET A 235 5.08 -14.68 -1.07
N ILE A 236 5.17 -13.99 -2.20
CA ILE A 236 6.12 -14.31 -3.27
C ILE A 236 7.56 -14.09 -2.78
N SER A 237 7.82 -12.97 -2.10
CA SER A 237 9.15 -12.68 -1.57
C SER A 237 9.63 -13.74 -0.58
N VAL A 238 8.79 -14.12 0.39
CA VAL A 238 9.10 -15.15 1.39
C VAL A 238 9.34 -16.51 0.74
N MET A 239 8.56 -16.88 -0.26
CA MET A 239 8.79 -18.11 -1.03
C MET A 239 10.15 -18.09 -1.77
N VAL A 240 10.48 -16.99 -2.44
CA VAL A 240 11.74 -16.85 -3.18
C VAL A 240 12.93 -16.83 -2.21
N GLN A 241 12.77 -16.19 -1.05
CA GLN A 241 13.81 -16.16 -0.03
C GLN A 241 14.12 -17.56 0.49
N ASP A 242 13.11 -18.38 0.79
CA ASP A 242 13.30 -19.78 1.18
C ASP A 242 14.12 -20.56 0.13
N ALA A 243 13.88 -20.31 -1.16
CA ALA A 243 14.65 -20.95 -2.23
C ALA A 243 16.13 -20.52 -2.23
N PHE A 244 16.40 -19.23 -1.97
CA PHE A 244 17.77 -18.76 -1.81
C PHE A 244 18.45 -19.29 -0.55
N ASP A 245 17.70 -19.48 0.54
CA ASP A 245 18.23 -20.00 1.80
C ASP A 245 18.74 -21.45 1.65
N LYS A 246 18.11 -22.25 0.77
CA LYS A 246 18.59 -23.60 0.42
C LYS A 246 19.98 -23.61 -0.23
N ILE A 247 20.45 -22.48 -0.74
CA ILE A 247 21.77 -22.32 -1.33
C ILE A 247 22.61 -21.23 -0.65
N ALA A 248 22.24 -20.78 0.56
CA ALA A 248 22.91 -19.67 1.24
C ALA A 248 24.42 -19.86 1.40
N ASP A 249 24.85 -21.06 1.81
CA ASP A 249 26.27 -21.42 1.95
C ASP A 249 27.02 -21.33 0.61
N ILE A 250 26.36 -21.74 -0.48
CA ILE A 250 26.94 -21.67 -1.82
C ILE A 250 27.02 -20.22 -2.29
N VAL A 251 25.97 -19.42 -2.06
CA VAL A 251 25.96 -17.98 -2.36
C VAL A 251 27.08 -17.26 -1.60
N HIS A 252 27.35 -17.65 -0.35
CA HIS A 252 28.48 -17.11 0.40
C HIS A 252 29.82 -17.42 -0.27
N LYS A 253 30.03 -18.63 -0.80
CA LYS A 253 31.21 -18.98 -1.61
C LYS A 253 31.27 -18.19 -2.92
N VAL A 254 30.14 -18.00 -3.60
CA VAL A 254 30.07 -17.18 -4.83
C VAL A 254 30.54 -15.75 -4.56
N ARG A 255 30.13 -15.15 -3.42
CA ARG A 255 30.56 -13.81 -3.00
C ARG A 255 32.08 -13.70 -2.77
N GLN A 256 32.79 -14.81 -2.52
CA GLN A 256 34.25 -14.81 -2.41
C GLN A 256 34.97 -14.70 -3.76
N VAL A 257 34.29 -15.03 -4.86
CA VAL A 257 34.87 -15.02 -6.22
C VAL A 257 34.21 -14.00 -7.15
N TYR A 258 33.05 -13.46 -6.77
CA TYR A 258 32.32 -12.45 -7.54
C TYR A 258 31.74 -11.38 -6.60
N THR A 259 32.17 -10.14 -6.79
CA THR A 259 31.62 -8.98 -6.09
C THR A 259 30.26 -8.62 -6.67
N PHE A 260 29.22 -8.67 -5.85
CA PHE A 260 27.88 -8.27 -6.27
C PHE A 260 27.87 -6.78 -6.60
N LYS A 261 27.22 -6.39 -7.72
CA LYS A 261 27.17 -4.99 -8.19
C LYS A 261 26.33 -4.10 -7.26
N THR A 262 25.40 -4.72 -6.55
CA THR A 262 24.50 -4.08 -5.59
C THR A 262 24.13 -5.11 -4.52
N ASP A 263 24.05 -4.66 -3.27
CA ASP A 263 23.67 -5.48 -2.12
C ASP A 263 22.35 -4.98 -1.48
N TYR A 264 21.51 -4.29 -2.26
CA TYR A 264 20.17 -3.94 -1.82
C TYR A 264 19.38 -5.22 -1.52
N PRO A 265 18.53 -5.21 -0.49
CA PRO A 265 17.81 -6.39 -0.01
C PRO A 265 16.60 -6.68 -0.90
N MET A 266 16.84 -6.83 -2.21
CA MET A 266 15.83 -7.20 -3.19
C MET A 266 16.18 -8.55 -3.82
N TRP A 267 15.27 -9.51 -3.75
CA TRP A 267 15.48 -10.86 -4.24
C TRP A 267 15.73 -10.88 -5.75
N PHE A 268 15.15 -9.94 -6.50
CA PHE A 268 15.41 -9.79 -7.93
C PHE A 268 16.86 -9.36 -8.21
N LEU A 269 17.43 -8.43 -7.43
CA LEU A 269 18.84 -8.04 -7.59
C LEU A 269 19.78 -9.19 -7.21
N LYS A 270 19.44 -9.98 -6.19
CA LYS A 270 20.16 -11.21 -5.86
C LYS A 270 20.14 -12.20 -7.02
N LEU A 271 18.99 -12.39 -7.67
CA LEU A 271 18.87 -13.19 -8.90
C LEU A 271 19.82 -12.68 -10.00
N LEU A 272 19.79 -11.38 -10.31
CA LEU A 272 20.65 -10.79 -11.35
C LEU A 272 22.15 -10.96 -11.06
N ASN A 273 22.56 -10.73 -9.81
CA ASN A 273 23.94 -10.93 -9.38
C ASN A 273 24.40 -12.38 -9.57
N LEU A 274 23.56 -13.35 -9.19
CA LEU A 274 23.87 -14.77 -9.35
C LEU A 274 23.88 -15.20 -10.81
N GLN A 275 22.96 -14.71 -11.64
CA GLN A 275 22.95 -14.96 -13.08
C GLN A 275 24.21 -14.41 -13.76
N GLU A 276 24.69 -13.23 -13.36
CA GLU A 276 25.94 -12.68 -13.86
C GLU A 276 27.15 -13.52 -13.44
N ALA A 277 27.20 -13.95 -12.17
CA ALA A 277 28.24 -14.85 -11.67
C ALA A 277 28.27 -16.17 -12.44
N LEU A 278 27.10 -16.76 -12.72
CA LEU A 278 26.96 -17.98 -13.54
C LEU A 278 27.49 -17.79 -14.96
N LYS A 279 27.22 -16.66 -15.61
CA LYS A 279 27.76 -16.35 -16.94
C LYS A 279 29.29 -16.30 -16.93
N LEU A 280 29.89 -15.61 -15.93
CA LEU A 280 31.34 -15.51 -15.81
C LEU A 280 31.99 -16.86 -15.48
N TRP A 281 31.35 -17.68 -14.65
CA TRP A 281 31.78 -19.05 -14.38
C TRP A 281 31.77 -19.90 -15.65
N ALA A 282 30.68 -19.87 -16.43
CA ALA A 282 30.57 -20.61 -17.69
C ALA A 282 31.63 -20.20 -18.74
N GLN A 283 32.11 -18.96 -18.68
CA GLN A 283 33.20 -18.44 -19.52
C GLN A 283 34.61 -18.83 -19.02
N GLY A 284 34.71 -19.47 -17.84
CA GLY A 284 35.99 -19.83 -17.23
C GLY A 284 36.67 -18.69 -16.46
N ASN A 285 36.04 -17.51 -16.40
CA ASN A 285 36.60 -16.31 -15.75
C ASN A 285 36.65 -16.44 -14.21
N LEU A 286 35.81 -17.30 -13.63
CA LEU A 286 35.80 -17.59 -12.20
C LEU A 286 36.56 -18.89 -11.84
N SER A 287 37.19 -19.53 -12.84
CA SER A 287 37.76 -20.88 -12.72
C SER A 287 39.30 -20.94 -12.70
N SER A 288 40.02 -19.81 -12.69
CA SER A 288 41.49 -19.85 -12.85
C SER A 288 42.29 -18.85 -11.99
N ARG A 289 43.07 -19.45 -11.07
CA ARG A 289 44.43 -19.13 -10.58
C ARG A 289 44.78 -17.79 -9.89
N ASP A 290 44.01 -16.70 -9.98
CA ASP A 290 44.43 -15.45 -9.31
C ASP A 290 43.84 -15.23 -7.89
N VAL A 291 42.98 -16.15 -7.41
CA VAL A 291 42.34 -16.07 -6.07
C VAL A 291 42.90 -17.13 -5.09
N THR A 292 44.08 -17.70 -5.37
CA THR A 292 44.58 -18.92 -4.69
C THR A 292 45.17 -18.72 -3.29
N HIS A 293 44.56 -17.89 -2.44
CA HIS A 293 44.81 -17.96 -0.99
C HIS A 293 43.55 -18.30 -0.17
N SER A 294 42.37 -18.40 -0.79
CA SER A 294 41.12 -18.76 -0.13
C SER A 294 40.54 -20.06 -0.73
N ARG A 295 40.54 -21.15 0.04
CA ARG A 295 40.10 -22.50 -0.38
C ARG A 295 38.57 -22.67 -0.48
N ASN A 296 37.77 -21.60 -0.56
CA ASN A 296 36.31 -21.68 -0.43
C ASN A 296 35.56 -21.22 -1.70
N VAL A 297 35.83 -21.87 -2.83
CA VAL A 297 35.19 -21.61 -4.14
C VAL A 297 34.08 -22.66 -4.39
N PRO A 298 32.96 -22.32 -5.06
CA PRO A 298 31.93 -23.31 -5.38
C PRO A 298 32.43 -24.37 -6.38
N SER A 299 32.08 -25.63 -6.12
CA SER A 299 32.27 -26.77 -7.02
C SER A 299 31.34 -26.73 -8.24
N PRO A 300 31.62 -27.46 -9.35
CA PRO A 300 30.72 -27.53 -10.50
C PRO A 300 29.29 -27.98 -10.14
N GLU A 301 29.15 -28.92 -9.21
CA GLU A 301 27.86 -29.38 -8.71
C GLU A 301 27.12 -28.29 -7.90
N GLU A 302 27.85 -27.48 -7.15
CA GLU A 302 27.29 -26.33 -6.43
C GLU A 302 26.85 -25.21 -7.39
N TRP A 303 27.63 -24.92 -8.43
CA TRP A 303 27.23 -24.00 -9.50
C TRP A 303 25.96 -24.46 -10.21
N LYS A 304 25.81 -25.77 -10.45
CA LYS A 304 24.58 -26.34 -11.01
C LYS A 304 23.35 -26.15 -10.09
N LYS A 305 23.54 -26.19 -8.76
CA LYS A 305 22.46 -25.86 -7.81
C LYS A 305 22.08 -24.38 -7.90
N VAL A 306 23.06 -23.48 -7.99
CA VAL A 306 22.80 -22.03 -8.18
C VAL A 306 22.04 -21.79 -9.48
N GLU A 307 22.47 -22.42 -10.58
CA GLU A 307 21.80 -22.33 -11.89
C GLU A 307 20.32 -22.74 -11.81
N GLY A 308 20.03 -23.88 -11.17
CA GLY A 308 18.66 -24.37 -11.05
C GLY A 308 17.76 -23.51 -10.15
N VAL A 309 18.28 -22.98 -9.05
CA VAL A 309 17.54 -22.02 -8.20
C VAL A 309 17.29 -20.73 -8.97
N CYS A 310 18.31 -20.17 -9.63
CA CYS A 310 18.16 -18.98 -10.46
C CYS A 310 17.11 -19.17 -11.55
N LYS A 311 17.10 -20.31 -12.25
CA LYS A 311 16.08 -20.63 -13.26
C LYS A 311 14.67 -20.68 -12.68
N SER A 312 14.52 -21.26 -11.49
CA SER A 312 13.23 -21.36 -10.80
C SER A 312 12.72 -19.98 -10.38
N VAL A 313 13.58 -19.16 -9.76
CA VAL A 313 13.25 -17.79 -9.34
C VAL A 313 13.01 -16.87 -10.54
N GLU A 314 13.74 -17.03 -11.64
CA GLU A 314 13.51 -16.28 -12.89
C GLU A 314 12.13 -16.58 -13.50
N ASN A 315 11.69 -17.84 -13.46
CA ASN A 315 10.34 -18.18 -13.90
C ASN A 315 9.26 -17.56 -13.01
N ILE A 316 9.46 -17.54 -11.70
CA ILE A 316 8.57 -16.86 -10.75
C ILE A 316 8.52 -15.37 -11.09
N TYR A 317 9.68 -14.72 -11.25
CA TYR A 317 9.78 -13.32 -11.61
C TYR A 317 8.97 -12.98 -12.87
N LYS A 318 9.13 -13.75 -13.95
CA LYS A 318 8.38 -13.53 -15.20
C LYS A 318 6.87 -13.62 -15.01
N VAL A 319 6.40 -14.60 -14.24
CA VAL A 319 4.97 -14.74 -13.94
C VAL A 319 4.50 -13.57 -13.09
N THR A 320 5.22 -13.22 -12.02
CA THR A 320 4.85 -12.12 -11.14
C THR A 320 4.82 -10.79 -11.88
N GLU A 321 5.82 -10.51 -12.72
CA GLU A 321 5.89 -9.30 -13.53
C GLU A 321 4.73 -9.17 -14.50
N SER A 322 4.44 -10.24 -15.25
CA SER A 322 3.33 -10.24 -16.20
C SER A 322 1.95 -10.13 -15.55
N GLU A 323 1.75 -10.73 -14.38
CA GLU A 323 0.43 -10.88 -13.78
C GLU A 323 0.10 -9.80 -12.73
N PHE A 324 1.09 -9.34 -11.95
CA PHE A 324 0.86 -8.45 -10.80
C PHE A 324 1.30 -7.01 -11.06
N PHE A 325 2.24 -6.79 -11.96
CA PHE A 325 2.87 -5.48 -12.12
C PHE A 325 2.36 -4.73 -13.36
N ASN A 326 2.10 -5.42 -14.47
CA ASN A 326 1.74 -4.73 -15.71
C ASN A 326 0.29 -4.21 -15.81
N GLU A 327 -0.64 -4.61 -14.92
CA GLU A 327 -2.06 -4.25 -15.04
C GLU A 327 -2.69 -3.76 -13.72
N THR A 328 -3.23 -2.53 -13.74
CA THR A 328 -4.26 -2.07 -12.81
C THR A 328 -5.59 -2.75 -13.16
N PRO A 329 -6.35 -3.29 -12.17
CA PRO A 329 -6.49 -2.77 -10.81
C PRO A 329 -5.88 -3.66 -9.70
N LEU A 330 -5.72 -3.04 -8.52
CA LEU A 330 -5.27 -3.64 -7.25
C LEU A 330 -6.40 -4.32 -6.45
N THR A 331 -7.61 -4.41 -7.02
CA THR A 331 -8.78 -4.96 -6.33
C THR A 331 -8.70 -6.48 -6.20
N PRO A 332 -9.18 -7.08 -5.10
CA PRO A 332 -9.00 -8.49 -4.79
C PRO A 332 -9.59 -9.47 -5.81
N ASN A 333 -10.60 -9.05 -6.58
CA ASN A 333 -11.30 -9.89 -7.57
C ASN A 333 -10.39 -10.48 -8.66
N VAL A 334 -9.30 -9.78 -9.03
CA VAL A 334 -8.37 -10.28 -10.06
C VAL A 334 -7.30 -11.22 -9.50
N HIS A 335 -7.07 -11.20 -8.18
CA HIS A 335 -5.96 -11.92 -7.56
C HIS A 335 -6.13 -13.43 -7.55
N LEU A 336 -7.36 -13.96 -7.50
CA LEU A 336 -7.60 -15.41 -7.63
C LEU A 336 -7.03 -15.95 -8.95
N CYS A 337 -7.21 -15.21 -10.05
CA CYS A 337 -6.68 -15.58 -11.36
C CYS A 337 -5.15 -15.52 -11.42
N ARG A 338 -4.57 -14.41 -10.96
CA ARG A 338 -3.12 -14.18 -10.94
C ARG A 338 -2.39 -15.27 -10.14
N LEU A 339 -2.88 -15.54 -8.94
CA LEU A 339 -2.34 -16.54 -8.03
C LEU A 339 -2.51 -17.97 -8.56
N LEU A 340 -3.64 -18.29 -9.22
CA LEU A 340 -3.82 -19.60 -9.87
C LEU A 340 -2.76 -19.83 -10.95
N LYS A 341 -2.43 -18.82 -11.76
CA LYS A 341 -1.37 -18.92 -12.78
C LYS A 341 0.00 -19.14 -12.15
N LEU A 342 0.32 -18.44 -11.06
CA LEU A 342 1.55 -18.65 -10.30
C LEU A 342 1.62 -20.09 -9.74
N ARG A 343 0.54 -20.58 -9.12
CA ARG A 343 0.43 -21.97 -8.63
C ARG A 343 0.69 -22.98 -9.75
N LYS A 344 0.08 -22.80 -10.92
CA LYS A 344 0.28 -23.69 -12.08
C LYS A 344 1.75 -23.67 -12.55
N SER A 345 2.39 -22.51 -12.55
CA SER A 345 3.81 -22.39 -12.88
C SER A 345 4.68 -23.17 -11.89
N LEU A 346 4.45 -23.00 -10.58
CA LEU A 346 5.14 -23.73 -9.51
C LEU A 346 4.94 -25.25 -9.62
N ALA A 347 3.69 -25.70 -9.82
CA ALA A 347 3.37 -27.11 -9.97
C ALA A 347 3.97 -27.75 -11.23
N LYS A 348 4.13 -26.97 -12.32
CA LYS A 348 4.86 -27.43 -13.50
C LYS A 348 6.37 -27.56 -13.22
N MET A 349 6.94 -26.55 -12.55
CA MET A 349 8.37 -26.55 -12.23
C MET A 349 8.76 -27.69 -11.28
N SER A 350 7.89 -28.12 -10.36
CA SER A 350 8.19 -29.26 -9.48
C SER A 350 8.34 -30.58 -10.26
N ILE A 351 7.62 -30.73 -11.37
CA ILE A 351 7.71 -31.91 -12.25
C ILE A 351 8.97 -31.85 -13.13
N ASP A 352 9.24 -30.70 -13.74
CA ASP A 352 10.27 -30.54 -14.77
C ASP A 352 11.71 -30.41 -14.20
N SER A 353 11.86 -30.20 -12.88
CA SER A 353 13.15 -29.94 -12.23
C SER A 353 13.95 -31.20 -11.89
N ASP A 354 15.28 -31.06 -11.76
CA ASP A 354 16.15 -32.11 -11.19
C ASP A 354 15.85 -32.37 -9.71
N SER A 355 16.45 -33.42 -9.13
CA SER A 355 16.12 -33.85 -7.77
C SER A 355 16.33 -32.79 -6.69
N PHE A 356 17.33 -31.91 -6.82
CA PHE A 356 17.55 -30.86 -5.83
C PHE A 356 16.56 -29.72 -6.03
N ASN A 357 16.43 -29.23 -7.27
CA ASN A 357 15.55 -28.11 -7.57
C ASN A 357 14.08 -28.46 -7.40
N ARG A 358 13.70 -29.73 -7.61
CA ARG A 358 12.37 -30.25 -7.29
C ARG A 358 12.03 -30.02 -5.82
N THR A 359 12.92 -30.38 -4.91
CA THR A 359 12.70 -30.14 -3.46
C THR A 359 12.54 -28.65 -3.16
N VAL A 360 13.36 -27.80 -3.78
CA VAL A 360 13.26 -26.33 -3.62
C VAL A 360 11.89 -25.82 -4.09
N VAL A 361 11.44 -26.24 -5.28
CA VAL A 361 10.16 -25.82 -5.85
C VAL A 361 8.97 -26.41 -5.08
N GLU A 362 9.05 -27.65 -4.62
CA GLU A 362 8.02 -28.26 -3.77
C GLU A 362 7.89 -27.53 -2.44
N ASP A 363 8.99 -27.09 -1.83
CA ASP A 363 8.93 -26.29 -0.60
C ASP A 363 8.32 -24.91 -0.85
N MET A 364 8.66 -24.24 -1.97
CA MET A 364 7.99 -23.01 -2.40
C MET A 364 6.49 -23.20 -2.63
N LEU A 365 6.09 -24.29 -3.29
CA LEU A 365 4.69 -24.60 -3.56
C LEU A 365 3.92 -24.90 -2.28
N LYS A 366 4.47 -25.70 -1.35
CA LYS A 366 3.83 -25.94 -0.04
C LYS A 366 3.60 -24.63 0.73
N LYS A 367 4.58 -23.71 0.66
CA LYS A 367 4.47 -22.41 1.31
C LYS A 367 3.41 -21.53 0.64
N PHE A 368 3.38 -21.48 -0.69
CA PHE A 368 2.30 -20.85 -1.45
C PHE A 368 0.93 -21.39 -1.06
N ASP A 369 0.79 -22.72 -1.01
CA ASP A 369 -0.47 -23.43 -0.73
C ASP A 369 -1.05 -23.03 0.62
N LYS A 370 -0.19 -22.89 1.65
CA LYS A 370 -0.59 -22.43 2.98
C LYS A 370 -1.31 -21.07 2.90
N TYR A 371 -0.68 -20.06 2.29
CA TYR A 371 -1.28 -18.72 2.20
C TYR A 371 -2.50 -18.70 1.26
N TRP A 372 -2.44 -19.46 0.16
CA TRP A 372 -3.55 -19.59 -0.78
C TRP A 372 -4.79 -20.19 -0.12
N ASP A 373 -4.65 -21.26 0.64
CA ASP A 373 -5.77 -21.95 1.29
C ASP A 373 -6.44 -21.05 2.33
N ASP A 374 -5.66 -20.29 3.11
CA ASP A 374 -6.17 -19.32 4.09
C ASP A 374 -6.95 -18.18 3.42
N MET A 375 -6.49 -17.69 2.26
CA MET A 375 -7.12 -16.58 1.53
C MET A 375 -8.19 -17.02 0.52
N PHE A 376 -8.28 -18.31 0.19
CA PHE A 376 -9.06 -18.77 -0.97
C PHE A 376 -10.51 -18.32 -0.92
N LEU A 377 -11.16 -18.41 0.25
CA LEU A 377 -12.57 -18.06 0.39
C LEU A 377 -12.81 -16.58 0.08
N LEU A 378 -11.95 -15.68 0.59
CA LEU A 378 -12.02 -14.25 0.32
C LEU A 378 -11.82 -13.96 -1.17
N LEU A 379 -10.76 -14.53 -1.76
CA LEU A 379 -10.44 -14.37 -3.17
C LEU A 379 -11.55 -14.90 -4.08
N ALA A 380 -12.18 -16.02 -3.69
CA ALA A 380 -13.30 -16.62 -4.40
C ALA A 380 -14.58 -15.76 -4.32
N ILE A 381 -14.90 -15.19 -3.16
CA ILE A 381 -16.04 -14.27 -3.02
C ILE A 381 -15.78 -13.00 -3.84
N SER A 382 -14.58 -12.39 -3.74
CA SER A 382 -14.22 -11.22 -4.53
C SER A 382 -14.29 -11.50 -6.04
N ALA A 383 -13.83 -12.67 -6.50
CA ALA A 383 -13.96 -13.07 -7.89
C ALA A 383 -15.43 -13.35 -8.28
N ALA A 384 -16.24 -13.89 -7.39
CA ALA A 384 -17.67 -14.12 -7.64
C ALA A 384 -18.46 -12.81 -7.77
N LEU A 385 -17.97 -11.71 -7.17
CA LEU A 385 -18.52 -10.37 -7.31
C LEU A 385 -18.08 -9.68 -8.62
N ASP A 386 -17.06 -10.18 -9.31
CA ASP A 386 -16.73 -9.68 -10.65
C ASP A 386 -17.73 -10.20 -11.68
N PRO A 387 -18.48 -9.33 -12.39
CA PRO A 387 -19.53 -9.72 -13.32
C PRO A 387 -19.00 -10.53 -14.52
N ARG A 388 -17.69 -10.49 -14.80
CA ARG A 388 -17.04 -11.28 -15.87
C ARG A 388 -16.68 -12.70 -15.42
N LEU A 389 -16.59 -12.92 -14.11
CA LEU A 389 -16.13 -14.18 -13.51
C LEU A 389 -17.30 -14.95 -12.89
N LYS A 390 -17.93 -14.38 -11.85
CA LYS A 390 -19.01 -14.99 -11.06
C LYS A 390 -18.65 -16.40 -10.54
N MET A 391 -19.66 -17.17 -10.12
CA MET A 391 -19.50 -18.57 -9.72
C MET A 391 -18.92 -19.46 -10.83
N ARG A 392 -19.12 -19.11 -12.10
CA ARG A 392 -18.58 -19.86 -13.25
C ARG A 392 -17.05 -19.91 -13.22
N TYR A 393 -16.40 -18.82 -12.82
CA TYR A 393 -14.94 -18.84 -12.68
C TYR A 393 -14.50 -19.71 -11.49
N ILE A 394 -15.25 -19.71 -10.40
CA ILE A 394 -14.97 -20.56 -9.23
C ILE A 394 -15.05 -22.05 -9.59
N GLU A 395 -16.05 -22.44 -10.37
CA GLU A 395 -16.16 -23.80 -10.94
C GLU A 395 -14.91 -24.17 -11.75
N PHE A 396 -14.44 -23.26 -12.62
CA PHE A 396 -13.21 -23.46 -13.38
C PHE A 396 -12.00 -23.63 -12.45
N VAL A 397 -11.77 -22.72 -11.49
CA VAL A 397 -10.64 -22.82 -10.56
C VAL A 397 -10.68 -24.14 -9.78
N CYS A 398 -11.85 -24.53 -9.26
CA CYS A 398 -12.00 -25.76 -8.49
C CYS A 398 -11.78 -27.03 -9.33
N SER A 399 -11.95 -26.96 -10.65
CA SER A 399 -11.64 -28.07 -11.56
C SER A 399 -10.14 -28.21 -11.88
N GLU A 400 -9.37 -27.13 -11.72
CA GLU A 400 -7.94 -27.08 -12.06
C GLU A 400 -7.03 -27.51 -10.88
N VAL A 401 -7.51 -27.44 -9.65
CA VAL A 401 -6.75 -27.82 -8.44
C VAL A 401 -6.95 -29.31 -8.15
N LYS A 402 -5.92 -30.12 -8.44
CA LYS A 402 -5.98 -31.59 -8.36
C LYS A 402 -6.35 -32.16 -6.98
N ASP A 403 -5.95 -31.47 -5.92
CA ASP A 403 -6.13 -31.96 -4.54
C ASP A 403 -7.54 -31.65 -3.98
N TRP A 404 -8.36 -30.92 -4.74
CA TRP A 404 -9.72 -30.57 -4.32
C TRP A 404 -10.76 -31.51 -4.92
N ASN A 405 -11.76 -31.84 -4.10
CA ASN A 405 -13.02 -32.32 -4.63
C ASN A 405 -13.81 -31.10 -5.14
N GLY A 406 -13.65 -30.76 -6.43
CA GLY A 406 -14.14 -29.50 -7.00
C GLY A 406 -15.60 -29.16 -6.68
N ASN A 407 -16.50 -30.15 -6.69
CA ASN A 407 -17.92 -29.94 -6.34
C ASN A 407 -18.13 -29.51 -4.88
N SER A 408 -17.29 -29.99 -3.96
CA SER A 408 -17.36 -29.61 -2.55
C SER A 408 -16.93 -28.16 -2.36
N GLN A 409 -15.87 -27.72 -3.04
CA GLN A 409 -15.33 -26.38 -2.84
C GLN A 409 -16.24 -25.30 -3.45
N VAL A 410 -16.85 -25.57 -4.62
CA VAL A 410 -17.85 -24.68 -5.22
C VAL A 410 -19.05 -24.50 -4.29
N ALA A 411 -19.55 -25.58 -3.68
CA ALA A 411 -20.66 -25.52 -2.72
C ALA A 411 -20.29 -24.72 -1.45
N VAL A 412 -19.05 -24.82 -0.97
CA VAL A 412 -18.55 -24.02 0.16
C VAL A 412 -18.57 -22.53 -0.18
N VAL A 413 -18.04 -22.14 -1.34
CA VAL A 413 -18.05 -20.73 -1.78
C VAL A 413 -19.48 -20.23 -1.98
N PHE A 414 -20.33 -21.03 -2.63
CA PHE A 414 -21.74 -20.70 -2.85
C PHE A 414 -22.48 -20.49 -1.52
N GLY A 415 -22.34 -21.39 -0.56
CA GLY A 415 -22.95 -21.23 0.76
C GLY A 415 -22.40 -20.02 1.53
N ALA A 416 -21.10 -19.76 1.40
CA ALA A 416 -20.47 -18.61 2.05
C ALA A 416 -20.96 -17.27 1.50
N ILE A 417 -21.05 -17.10 0.18
CA ILE A 417 -21.53 -15.84 -0.40
C ILE A 417 -23.01 -15.56 -0.06
N HIS A 418 -23.86 -16.59 0.02
CA HIS A 418 -25.25 -16.42 0.45
C HIS A 418 -25.35 -16.08 1.94
N LYS A 419 -24.61 -16.81 2.79
CA LYS A 419 -24.58 -16.50 4.24
C LYS A 419 -24.09 -15.08 4.49
N LEU A 420 -23.03 -14.67 3.79
CA LEU A 420 -22.50 -13.32 3.87
C LEU A 420 -23.53 -12.29 3.40
N PHE A 421 -24.22 -12.53 2.29
CA PHE A 421 -25.27 -11.65 1.82
C PHE A 421 -26.40 -11.49 2.86
N ASP A 422 -26.83 -12.58 3.49
CA ASP A 422 -27.82 -12.54 4.58
C ASP A 422 -27.32 -11.70 5.78
N GLU A 423 -26.04 -11.83 6.16
CA GLU A 423 -25.40 -10.99 7.19
C GLU A 423 -25.44 -9.50 6.80
N TYR A 424 -25.24 -9.17 5.51
CA TYR A 424 -25.34 -7.79 4.99
C TYR A 424 -26.77 -7.25 4.99
N VAL A 425 -27.78 -8.06 4.65
CA VAL A 425 -29.19 -7.66 4.71
C VAL A 425 -29.59 -7.26 6.13
N VAL A 426 -29.11 -8.00 7.13
CA VAL A 426 -29.36 -7.70 8.55
C VAL A 426 -28.60 -6.45 9.00
N ARG A 427 -27.34 -6.30 8.59
CA ARG A 427 -26.46 -5.22 9.03
C ARG A 427 -26.80 -3.87 8.40
N PHE A 428 -27.14 -3.86 7.12
CA PHE A 428 -27.44 -2.65 6.34
C PHE A 428 -28.88 -2.71 5.80
N PRO A 429 -29.90 -2.64 6.68
CA PRO A 429 -31.28 -2.70 6.23
C PRO A 429 -31.60 -1.48 5.37
N LEU A 430 -31.96 -1.70 4.11
CA LEU A 430 -32.39 -0.64 3.21
C LEU A 430 -33.59 0.10 3.82
N GLN A 431 -33.57 1.43 3.81
CA GLN A 431 -34.70 2.26 4.27
C GLN A 431 -35.94 2.19 3.36
N TYR A 432 -36.04 1.19 2.47
CA TYR A 432 -37.19 1.00 1.60
C TYR A 432 -38.36 0.36 2.38
N ASN A 433 -39.29 1.22 2.80
CA ASN A 433 -40.65 0.91 3.25
C ASN A 433 -40.82 -0.37 4.09
N GLN A 434 -40.54 -0.26 5.39
CA GLN A 434 -41.00 -1.19 6.44
C GLN A 434 -42.54 -1.43 6.43
N GLN A 435 -43.31 -0.74 5.61
CA GLN A 435 -44.76 -0.91 5.46
C GLN A 435 -45.19 -2.13 4.63
N PHE A 436 -44.30 -2.79 3.87
CA PHE A 436 -44.68 -3.95 3.04
C PHE A 436 -44.36 -5.33 3.65
N ILE A 437 -43.52 -5.41 4.70
CA ILE A 437 -43.10 -6.70 5.28
C ILE A 437 -44.26 -7.42 6.01
N HIS A 438 -45.37 -6.74 6.28
CA HIS A 438 -46.50 -7.33 7.01
C HIS A 438 -47.68 -7.84 6.17
N LEU A 439 -47.61 -7.85 4.83
CA LEU A 439 -48.72 -8.33 4.02
C LEU A 439 -48.28 -9.25 2.87
N ASN A 440 -48.63 -10.52 3.05
CA ASN A 440 -49.07 -11.51 2.06
C ASN A 440 -48.09 -12.54 1.49
N ASP A 441 -48.65 -13.75 1.38
CA ASP A 441 -48.25 -14.95 0.61
C ASP A 441 -47.93 -14.66 -0.87
N HIS A 442 -46.89 -13.87 -1.14
CA HIS A 442 -46.29 -13.74 -2.46
C HIS A 442 -45.10 -14.69 -2.60
N PRO A 443 -44.83 -15.23 -3.81
CA PRO A 443 -43.62 -16.01 -4.03
C PRO A 443 -42.41 -15.16 -3.62
N LYS A 444 -41.51 -15.71 -2.78
CA LYS A 444 -40.27 -15.04 -2.36
C LYS A 444 -39.63 -14.38 -3.59
N GLU A 445 -39.62 -13.05 -3.63
CA GLU A 445 -38.85 -12.32 -4.62
C GLU A 445 -37.38 -12.78 -4.49
N LYS A 446 -36.72 -13.01 -5.64
CA LYS A 446 -35.32 -13.43 -5.66
C LYS A 446 -34.46 -12.34 -5.04
N SER A 447 -33.46 -12.73 -4.26
CA SER A 447 -32.52 -11.78 -3.67
C SER A 447 -31.71 -11.04 -4.76
N ASP A 448 -31.13 -9.90 -4.41
CA ASP A 448 -30.17 -9.18 -5.27
C ASP A 448 -29.04 -10.11 -5.75
N LEU A 449 -28.53 -10.94 -4.84
CA LEU A 449 -27.48 -11.93 -5.11
C LEU A 449 -27.94 -12.96 -6.15
N ASP A 450 -29.10 -13.59 -5.93
CA ASP A 450 -29.64 -14.58 -6.87
C ASP A 450 -29.85 -13.97 -8.26
N CYS A 451 -30.44 -12.77 -8.32
CA CYS A 451 -30.66 -12.06 -9.57
C CYS A 451 -29.34 -11.79 -10.30
N TYR A 452 -28.29 -11.37 -9.59
CA TYR A 452 -26.97 -11.12 -10.14
C TYR A 452 -26.29 -12.41 -10.63
N LEU A 453 -26.31 -13.47 -9.83
CA LEU A 453 -25.66 -14.75 -10.15
C LEU A 453 -26.32 -15.45 -11.35
N GLU A 454 -27.63 -15.28 -11.54
CA GLU A 454 -28.37 -15.81 -12.70
C GLU A 454 -28.11 -15.04 -14.00
N GLN A 455 -27.66 -13.78 -13.92
CA GLN A 455 -27.27 -13.06 -15.14
C GLN A 455 -26.06 -13.74 -15.81
N PRO A 456 -25.99 -13.73 -17.15
CA PRO A 456 -24.82 -14.23 -17.85
C PRO A 456 -23.55 -13.50 -17.39
N VAL A 457 -22.41 -14.19 -17.49
CA VAL A 457 -21.09 -13.56 -17.31
C VAL A 457 -20.89 -12.50 -18.38
N LEU A 458 -20.39 -11.34 -17.97
CA LEU A 458 -20.06 -10.26 -18.89
C LEU A 458 -18.88 -10.68 -19.77
N THR A 459 -18.94 -10.34 -21.06
CA THR A 459 -17.81 -10.56 -21.97
C THR A 459 -16.60 -9.72 -21.54
N PRO A 460 -15.39 -10.30 -21.44
CA PRO A 460 -14.19 -9.55 -21.10
C PRO A 460 -13.97 -8.40 -22.08
N SER A 461 -13.72 -7.20 -21.55
CA SER A 461 -13.34 -6.02 -22.32
C SER A 461 -12.05 -5.42 -21.76
N LEU A 462 -11.17 -4.95 -22.65
CA LEU A 462 -9.99 -4.20 -22.27
C LEU A 462 -10.41 -2.91 -21.55
N GLY A 463 -9.80 -2.60 -20.41
CA GLY A 463 -10.12 -1.40 -19.62
C GLY A 463 -11.44 -1.47 -18.84
N PHE A 464 -11.97 -2.67 -18.57
CA PHE A 464 -13.12 -2.82 -17.70
C PHE A 464 -12.81 -2.30 -16.28
N ASN A 465 -13.64 -1.37 -15.78
CA ASN A 465 -13.54 -0.82 -14.43
C ASN A 465 -14.65 -1.40 -13.55
N GLU A 466 -14.26 -2.26 -12.62
CA GLU A 466 -15.14 -2.95 -11.67
C GLU A 466 -15.93 -1.97 -10.79
N LEU A 467 -15.27 -0.93 -10.26
CA LEU A 467 -15.89 0.05 -9.37
C LEU A 467 -16.94 0.89 -10.12
N ALA A 468 -16.63 1.32 -11.35
CA ALA A 468 -17.58 2.04 -12.19
C ALA A 468 -18.79 1.17 -12.57
N TRP A 469 -18.57 -0.13 -12.79
CA TRP A 469 -19.65 -1.07 -13.05
C TRP A 469 -20.58 -1.21 -11.84
N TRP A 470 -20.03 -1.46 -10.66
CA TRP A 470 -20.81 -1.57 -9.43
C TRP A 470 -21.52 -0.27 -9.04
N LYS A 471 -20.88 0.89 -9.25
CA LYS A 471 -21.53 2.20 -9.12
C LYS A 471 -22.82 2.29 -9.93
N THR A 472 -22.76 1.84 -11.19
CA THR A 472 -23.93 1.82 -12.09
C THR A 472 -24.94 0.76 -11.69
N ALA A 473 -24.48 -0.40 -11.21
CA ALA A 473 -25.33 -1.53 -10.83
C ALA A 473 -25.97 -1.39 -9.45
N SER A 474 -25.51 -0.44 -8.62
CA SER A 474 -25.95 -0.24 -7.24
C SER A 474 -27.46 -0.05 -7.08
N ALA A 475 -28.10 0.68 -7.99
CA ALA A 475 -29.55 0.85 -7.98
C ALA A 475 -30.32 -0.46 -8.24
N LYS A 476 -29.70 -1.40 -8.96
CA LYS A 476 -30.30 -2.71 -9.29
C LYS A 476 -30.02 -3.76 -8.22
N TYR A 477 -28.84 -3.71 -7.60
CA TYR A 477 -28.41 -4.66 -6.57
C TYR A 477 -27.92 -3.91 -5.33
N PRO A 478 -28.79 -3.21 -4.60
CA PRO A 478 -28.40 -2.31 -3.52
C PRO A 478 -27.56 -3.00 -2.44
N THR A 479 -28.03 -4.13 -1.87
CA THR A 479 -27.28 -4.82 -0.81
C THR A 479 -26.01 -5.47 -1.36
N LEU A 480 -26.08 -6.05 -2.57
CA LEU A 480 -24.92 -6.70 -3.16
C LEU A 480 -23.82 -5.71 -3.53
N SER A 481 -24.19 -4.51 -3.98
CA SER A 481 -23.23 -3.45 -4.32
C SER A 481 -22.53 -2.91 -3.09
N GLN A 482 -23.21 -2.82 -1.94
CA GLN A 482 -22.59 -2.51 -0.65
C GLN A 482 -21.56 -3.59 -0.27
N MET A 483 -21.92 -4.86 -0.39
CA MET A 483 -21.01 -5.98 -0.14
C MET A 483 -19.80 -5.95 -1.10
N ALA A 484 -20.01 -5.65 -2.39
CA ALA A 484 -18.94 -5.49 -3.35
C ALA A 484 -18.02 -4.31 -3.03
N ARG A 485 -18.58 -3.17 -2.59
CA ARG A 485 -17.82 -1.99 -2.20
C ARG A 485 -16.87 -2.29 -1.05
N ASP A 486 -17.33 -2.99 -0.03
CA ASP A 486 -16.50 -3.34 1.13
C ASP A 486 -15.43 -4.39 0.77
N PHE A 487 -15.78 -5.41 -0.02
CA PHE A 487 -14.83 -6.46 -0.43
C PHE A 487 -13.74 -5.95 -1.37
N LEU A 488 -14.11 -5.11 -2.34
CA LEU A 488 -13.16 -4.58 -3.31
C LEU A 488 -12.17 -3.59 -2.70
N ALA A 489 -12.44 -3.09 -1.49
CA ALA A 489 -11.54 -2.24 -0.73
C ALA A 489 -10.44 -3.04 0.02
N ILE A 490 -10.57 -4.36 0.16
CA ILE A 490 -9.59 -5.17 0.90
C ILE A 490 -8.28 -5.23 0.12
N PRO A 491 -7.15 -4.75 0.70
CA PRO A 491 -5.89 -4.72 -0.01
C PRO A 491 -5.23 -6.11 0.01
N VAL A 492 -5.17 -6.77 -1.15
CA VAL A 492 -4.47 -8.07 -1.29
C VAL A 492 -3.00 -7.90 -1.71
N SER A 493 -2.60 -6.68 -2.06
CA SER A 493 -1.21 -6.30 -2.32
C SER A 493 -0.92 -4.94 -1.69
N LEU A 494 -0.08 -4.92 -0.65
CA LEU A 494 0.47 -3.68 -0.06
C LEU A 494 1.73 -3.21 -0.80
N ALA A 495 2.36 -4.11 -1.54
CA ALA A 495 3.59 -3.83 -2.25
C ALA A 495 3.31 -3.17 -3.61
N THR A 496 3.97 -2.05 -3.88
CA THR A 496 4.20 -1.57 -5.25
C THR A 496 5.09 -2.55 -6.03
N GLN A 497 5.19 -2.36 -7.36
CA GLN A 497 5.97 -3.25 -8.22
C GLN A 497 7.40 -3.47 -7.70
N SER A 498 8.07 -2.39 -7.27
CA SER A 498 9.43 -2.47 -6.72
C SER A 498 9.48 -3.07 -5.32
N GLU A 499 8.46 -2.83 -4.50
CA GLU A 499 8.41 -3.27 -3.10
C GLU A 499 8.25 -4.78 -2.97
N ALA A 500 7.54 -5.41 -3.90
CA ALA A 500 7.34 -6.85 -3.91
C ALA A 500 8.65 -7.64 -4.09
N TYR A 501 9.74 -6.95 -4.44
CA TYR A 501 11.06 -7.52 -4.56
C TYR A 501 11.87 -7.50 -3.28
N TYR A 502 11.46 -6.80 -2.22
CA TYR A 502 12.25 -6.70 -0.99
C TYR A 502 12.21 -8.01 -0.19
N THR A 503 13.37 -8.41 0.34
CA THR A 503 13.54 -9.59 1.22
C THR A 503 13.50 -9.24 2.71
N VAL A 504 13.40 -7.95 3.02
CA VAL A 504 13.34 -7.38 4.37
C VAL A 504 12.21 -6.36 4.42
N PRO A 505 11.75 -5.92 5.60
CA PRO A 505 10.77 -4.84 5.70
C PRO A 505 11.18 -3.64 4.82
N LYS A 506 10.18 -3.04 4.16
CA LYS A 506 10.37 -1.90 3.27
C LYS A 506 11.11 -0.77 4.02
N PRO A 507 12.07 -0.08 3.36
CA PRO A 507 12.74 1.06 3.97
C PRO A 507 11.74 2.15 4.38
N ALA A 508 11.83 2.62 5.62
CA ALA A 508 11.11 3.82 6.04
C ALA A 508 11.78 5.07 5.44
N ASP A 509 11.00 6.13 5.18
CA ASP A 509 11.55 7.42 4.78
C ASP A 509 12.36 8.00 5.94
N GLU A 510 13.69 7.93 5.82
CA GLU A 510 14.64 8.44 6.80
C GLU A 510 14.33 9.89 7.19
N HIS A 511 13.88 10.71 6.25
CA HIS A 511 13.60 12.11 6.55
C HIS A 511 12.34 12.32 7.39
N ILE A 512 11.41 11.36 7.38
CA ILE A 512 10.20 11.38 8.21
C ILE A 512 10.49 10.78 9.59
N VAL A 513 11.20 9.66 9.64
CA VAL A 513 11.47 8.98 10.90
C VAL A 513 12.46 9.71 11.82
N CYS A 514 13.21 10.68 11.29
CA CYS A 514 14.03 11.61 12.09
C CYS A 514 13.24 12.73 12.78
N LEU A 515 11.94 12.86 12.52
CA LEU A 515 11.10 13.87 13.17
C LEU A 515 10.62 13.39 14.55
N LYS A 516 10.10 14.31 15.36
CA LYS A 516 9.48 13.93 16.64
C LYS A 516 8.29 13.00 16.39
N PRO A 517 7.99 12.03 17.29
CA PRO A 517 6.95 11.02 17.06
C PRO A 517 5.58 11.58 16.65
N ASP A 518 5.12 12.64 17.30
CA ASP A 518 3.81 13.24 17.00
C ASP A 518 3.78 13.88 15.62
N LEU A 519 4.83 14.63 15.25
CA LEU A 519 4.96 15.25 13.93
C LEU A 519 5.12 14.19 12.83
N MET A 520 5.92 13.16 13.08
CA MET A 520 6.09 12.01 12.18
C MET A 520 4.74 11.35 11.86
N ASN A 521 3.95 11.05 12.90
CA ASN A 521 2.60 10.50 12.76
C ASN A 521 1.69 11.48 11.99
N ALA A 522 1.72 12.76 12.35
CA ALA A 522 0.89 13.78 11.73
C ALA A 522 1.11 13.88 10.22
N LEU A 523 2.37 13.97 9.77
CA LEU A 523 2.70 14.08 8.35
C LEU A 523 2.35 12.81 7.56
N MET A 524 2.62 11.63 8.10
CA MET A 524 2.25 10.36 7.44
C MET A 524 0.74 10.23 7.27
N CYS A 525 -0.02 10.67 8.29
CA CYS A 525 -1.48 10.69 8.25
C CYS A 525 -2.01 11.69 7.22
N THR A 526 -1.64 12.97 7.31
CA THR A 526 -2.21 14.03 6.45
C THR A 526 -1.92 13.81 4.98
N ARG A 527 -0.73 13.31 4.61
CA ARG A 527 -0.38 12.99 3.21
C ARG A 527 -1.29 11.95 2.58
N SER A 528 -1.88 11.08 3.39
CA SER A 528 -2.78 10.02 2.90
C SER A 528 -4.25 10.46 2.80
N TRP A 529 -4.63 11.58 3.39
CA TRP A 529 -6.04 12.03 3.48
C TRP A 529 -6.44 13.05 2.42
N VAL A 530 -5.56 13.33 1.47
CA VAL A 530 -5.73 14.36 0.43
C VAL A 530 -6.06 13.73 -0.91
#